data_AF-I4YM70-F1
#
_entry.id   AF-I4YM70-F1
#
_cell.length_a   1.000
_cell.length_b   1.000
_cell.length_c   1.000
_cell.angle_alpha   90.00
_cell.angle_beta   90.00
_cell.angle_gamma   90.00
#
_symmetry.space_group_name_H-M   'P 1'
#
loop_
_entity.id
_entity.type
_entity.pdbx_description
1 polymer ?
#
loop_
_entity_poly.entity_id
_entity_poly.type
_entity_poly.pdbx_seq_one_letter_code
_entity_poly.pdbx_strand_id
1 'polypeptide(L)'
;MMKRFALAASLVLALAACQDDQLSRGSTRHLVPIPPATMALMSTKGMSKEDPILVRAYKKESELEVWKRGSNGKYALLKTYPICRWSGQLGPKTREGDRQVPEGFYSVTPAQMNPNSAYYLSFDTGYPNAYDRSFGRNGGDIMVHGACSSRGCFAMTDQNIAEIYAIAREALGAGQRSFQFQSYPFRMTAENLAKHRLDANIGFWKNLKEGSDTFDVSKEELRVAVANHRYVFNADESTVAAVAQKQRHDEQEVAELVAKGEKPIKLVYNDGDTHESFRAALASASGVSDSKLGFVSRTEGISSGPQQIALDDSGREKIDTPSTALAFASMKEVPAAQPETRQAGSRVAVTQQTAPVAAAAAATASSQETPFYKKMFSGVSDLFSTSDARPVAETVQVAPVPGKAAPAAKTVPQKRAQASTAVNVAAAN
;
A
#
# COMPACT_ATOMS: atom_id res chain seq x y z
N MET A 1 -67.02 -20.51 0.88
CA MET A 1 -65.82 -20.36 1.74
C MET A 1 -64.50 -20.36 0.96
N MET A 2 -64.32 -21.16 -0.10
CA MET A 2 -63.05 -21.26 -0.85
C MET A 2 -62.51 -19.96 -1.49
N LYS A 3 -63.38 -19.05 -1.95
CA LYS A 3 -62.94 -17.77 -2.55
C LYS A 3 -62.28 -16.80 -1.55
N ARG A 4 -62.59 -16.90 -0.26
CA ARG A 4 -61.99 -16.05 0.79
C ARG A 4 -60.63 -16.58 1.26
N PHE A 5 -60.40 -17.88 1.18
CA PHE A 5 -59.10 -18.49 1.46
C PHE A 5 -58.07 -18.25 0.36
N ALA A 6 -58.49 -18.23 -0.91
CA ALA A 6 -57.59 -17.94 -2.03
C ALA A 6 -57.02 -16.51 -1.98
N LEU A 7 -57.84 -15.52 -1.57
CA LEU A 7 -57.41 -14.12 -1.47
C LEU A 7 -56.44 -13.88 -0.29
N ALA A 8 -56.62 -14.61 0.82
CA ALA A 8 -55.74 -14.55 1.97
C ALA A 8 -54.38 -15.20 1.69
N ALA A 9 -54.35 -16.30 0.94
CA ALA A 9 -53.11 -16.97 0.55
C ALA A 9 -52.25 -16.13 -0.43
N SER A 10 -52.88 -15.43 -1.37
CA SER A 10 -52.16 -14.54 -2.30
C SER A 10 -51.58 -13.29 -1.62
N LEU A 11 -52.22 -12.79 -0.57
CA LEU A 11 -51.75 -11.62 0.17
C LEU A 11 -50.56 -11.96 1.08
N VAL A 12 -50.51 -13.18 1.63
CA VAL A 12 -49.38 -13.65 2.44
C VAL A 12 -48.14 -13.96 1.57
N LEU A 13 -48.31 -14.50 0.36
CA LEU A 13 -47.19 -14.67 -0.58
C LEU A 13 -46.62 -13.32 -1.08
N ALA A 14 -47.46 -12.31 -1.27
CA ALA A 14 -47.02 -10.98 -1.67
C ALA A 14 -46.22 -10.25 -0.57
N LEU A 15 -46.55 -10.47 0.72
CA LEU A 15 -45.79 -9.89 1.83
C LEU A 15 -44.44 -10.61 2.08
N ALA A 16 -44.33 -11.91 1.80
CA ALA A 16 -43.06 -12.63 1.90
C ALA A 16 -42.05 -12.21 0.82
N ALA A 17 -42.52 -11.93 -0.40
CA ALA A 17 -41.66 -11.52 -1.51
C ALA A 17 -41.06 -10.10 -1.38
N CYS A 18 -41.58 -9.26 -0.47
CA CYS A 18 -41.05 -7.92 -0.23
C CYS A 18 -40.03 -7.83 0.92
N GLN A 19 -39.79 -8.92 1.67
CA GLN A 19 -38.77 -8.96 2.73
C GLN A 19 -37.43 -9.55 2.25
N ASP A 20 -37.41 -10.29 1.14
CA ASP A 20 -36.17 -10.89 0.61
C ASP A 20 -35.22 -9.87 -0.05
N ASP A 21 -35.73 -8.71 -0.47
CA ASP A 21 -34.94 -7.72 -1.24
C ASP A 21 -34.02 -6.85 -0.34
N GLN A 22 -34.20 -6.91 0.99
CA GLN A 22 -33.32 -6.24 1.96
C GLN A 22 -32.24 -7.15 2.57
N LEU A 23 -32.38 -8.48 2.49
CA LEU A 23 -31.42 -9.41 3.10
C LEU A 23 -30.23 -9.76 2.19
N SER A 24 -30.30 -9.42 0.89
CA SER A 24 -29.29 -9.81 -0.11
C SER A 24 -28.53 -8.66 -0.81
N ARG A 25 -28.76 -7.38 -0.48
CA ARG A 25 -27.97 -6.29 -1.06
C ARG A 25 -26.62 -6.14 -0.35
N GLY A 26 -25.73 -7.09 -0.59
CA GLY A 26 -24.31 -6.95 -0.27
C GLY A 26 -23.70 -5.74 -1.01
N SER A 27 -22.70 -5.11 -0.40
CA SER A 27 -21.94 -4.03 -1.02
C SER A 27 -21.34 -4.46 -2.36
N THR A 28 -21.64 -3.76 -3.46
CA THR A 28 -21.08 -4.05 -4.80
C THR A 28 -19.69 -3.45 -5.02
N ARG A 29 -19.10 -2.79 -4.02
CA ARG A 29 -17.79 -2.11 -4.11
C ARG A 29 -16.68 -3.06 -4.57
N HIS A 30 -16.74 -4.31 -4.14
CA HIS A 30 -15.76 -5.34 -4.48
C HIS A 30 -15.85 -5.84 -5.94
N LEU A 31 -16.84 -5.40 -6.72
CA LEU A 31 -17.03 -5.73 -8.13
C LEU A 31 -16.44 -4.68 -9.08
N VAL A 32 -15.88 -3.59 -8.55
CA VAL A 32 -15.18 -2.58 -9.37
C VAL A 32 -14.11 -3.28 -10.21
N PRO A 33 -14.07 -3.07 -11.54
CA PRO A 33 -13.07 -3.70 -12.41
C PRO A 33 -11.70 -3.06 -12.20
N ILE A 34 -10.66 -3.76 -12.66
CA ILE A 34 -9.32 -3.17 -12.76
C ILE A 34 -9.40 -1.93 -13.68
N PRO A 35 -8.88 -0.77 -13.28
CA PRO A 35 -8.93 0.45 -14.10
C PRO A 35 -8.34 0.24 -15.50
N PRO A 36 -8.91 0.85 -16.56
CA PRO A 36 -8.40 0.70 -17.92
C PRO A 36 -6.92 1.07 -18.08
N ALA A 37 -6.44 2.08 -17.35
CA ALA A 37 -5.03 2.47 -17.36
C ALA A 37 -4.11 1.36 -16.84
N THR A 38 -4.56 0.63 -15.81
CA THR A 38 -3.81 -0.50 -15.24
C THR A 38 -3.88 -1.72 -16.16
N MET A 39 -5.03 -1.97 -16.79
CA MET A 39 -5.13 -2.99 -17.84
C MET A 39 -4.20 -2.70 -19.03
N ALA A 40 -4.10 -1.44 -19.46
CA ALA A 40 -3.16 -1.02 -20.49
C ALA A 40 -1.70 -1.24 -20.04
N LEU A 41 -1.37 -0.89 -18.79
CA LEU A 41 -0.04 -1.13 -18.21
C LEU A 41 0.30 -2.63 -18.13
N MET A 42 -0.67 -3.48 -17.78
CA MET A 42 -0.49 -4.94 -17.83
C MET A 42 -0.18 -5.38 -19.26
N SER A 43 -0.95 -4.91 -20.24
CA SER A 43 -0.75 -5.24 -21.65
C SER A 43 0.63 -4.84 -22.16
N THR A 44 1.14 -3.64 -21.81
CA THR A 44 2.49 -3.21 -22.25
C THR A 44 3.61 -4.01 -21.59
N LYS A 45 3.36 -4.58 -20.41
CA LYS A 45 4.30 -5.45 -19.69
C LYS A 45 4.12 -6.94 -20.00
N GLY A 46 3.22 -7.31 -20.92
CA GLY A 46 2.92 -8.71 -21.24
C GLY A 46 2.30 -9.49 -20.08
N MET A 47 1.54 -8.82 -19.22
CA MET A 47 0.82 -9.39 -18.08
C MET A 47 -0.68 -9.48 -18.39
N SER A 48 -1.36 -10.48 -17.86
CA SER A 48 -2.82 -10.61 -17.88
C SER A 48 -3.44 -10.32 -16.51
N LYS A 49 -4.73 -9.96 -16.47
CA LYS A 49 -5.43 -9.71 -15.20
C LYS A 49 -5.46 -10.95 -14.29
N GLU A 50 -5.50 -12.14 -14.88
CA GLU A 50 -5.52 -13.44 -14.21
C GLU A 50 -4.16 -13.90 -13.67
N ASP A 51 -3.05 -13.28 -14.10
CA ASP A 51 -1.72 -13.72 -13.70
C ASP A 51 -1.55 -13.68 -12.17
N PRO A 52 -0.91 -14.69 -11.56
CA PRO A 52 -0.65 -14.72 -10.13
C PRO A 52 0.06 -13.46 -9.64
N ILE A 53 -0.32 -12.99 -8.45
CA ILE A 53 0.26 -11.79 -7.84
C ILE A 53 1.11 -12.10 -6.61
N LEU A 54 1.97 -11.15 -6.28
CA LEU A 54 2.69 -11.05 -5.02
C LEU A 54 2.71 -9.58 -4.61
N VAL A 55 2.63 -9.31 -3.30
CA VAL A 55 2.61 -7.95 -2.77
C VAL A 55 3.83 -7.73 -1.87
N ARG A 56 4.51 -6.59 -2.03
CA ARG A 56 5.58 -6.13 -1.13
C ARG A 56 5.20 -4.80 -0.50
N ALA A 57 5.35 -4.66 0.81
CA ALA A 57 5.18 -3.39 1.51
C ALA A 57 6.51 -2.97 2.14
N TYR A 58 6.89 -1.71 1.97
CA TYR A 58 8.09 -1.12 2.58
C TYR A 58 7.66 0.01 3.51
N LYS A 59 7.88 -0.18 4.81
CA LYS A 59 7.38 0.73 5.85
C LYS A 59 8.07 2.10 5.77
N LYS A 60 9.40 2.14 5.72
CA LYS A 60 10.16 3.40 5.64
C LYS A 60 9.78 4.24 4.43
N GLU A 61 9.62 3.62 3.27
CA GLU A 61 9.23 4.31 2.03
C GLU A 61 7.73 4.62 2.00
N SER A 62 6.91 3.99 2.86
CA SER A 62 5.46 4.05 2.82
C SER A 62 4.92 3.68 1.43
N GLU A 63 5.41 2.59 0.87
CA GLU A 63 5.06 2.09 -0.47
C GLU A 63 4.60 0.64 -0.43
N LEU A 64 3.64 0.31 -1.30
CA LEU A 64 3.18 -1.05 -1.56
C LEU A 64 3.33 -1.36 -3.05
N GLU A 65 4.04 -2.42 -3.38
CA GLU A 65 4.25 -2.90 -4.73
C GLU A 65 3.35 -4.11 -5.01
N VAL A 66 2.71 -4.12 -6.18
CA VAL A 66 2.05 -5.30 -6.73
C VAL A 66 2.91 -5.85 -7.86
N TRP A 67 3.29 -7.11 -7.74
CA TRP A 67 4.07 -7.88 -8.70
C TRP A 67 3.16 -8.92 -9.36
N LYS A 68 3.38 -9.21 -10.64
CA LYS A 68 2.64 -10.24 -11.37
C LYS A 68 3.58 -11.24 -12.02
N ARG A 69 3.21 -12.52 -11.96
CA ARG A 69 3.94 -13.63 -12.56
C ARG A 69 3.54 -13.77 -14.02
N GLY A 70 4.42 -13.33 -14.92
CA GLY A 70 4.18 -13.45 -16.36
C GLY A 70 4.24 -14.90 -16.85
N SER A 71 3.97 -15.09 -18.14
CA SER A 71 3.96 -16.40 -18.81
C SER A 71 5.31 -17.14 -18.77
N ASN A 72 6.41 -16.43 -18.58
CA ASN A 72 7.75 -17.00 -18.37
C ASN A 72 7.95 -17.58 -16.95
N GLY A 73 6.93 -17.53 -16.10
CA GLY A 73 6.96 -18.02 -14.73
C GLY A 73 7.67 -17.09 -13.75
N LYS A 74 8.09 -15.90 -14.17
CA LYS A 74 8.82 -14.92 -13.35
C LYS A 74 7.94 -13.72 -12.98
N TYR A 75 8.13 -13.22 -11.78
CA TYR A 75 7.48 -12.02 -11.28
C TYR A 75 8.17 -10.75 -11.81
N ALA A 76 7.36 -9.82 -12.29
CA ALA A 76 7.79 -8.47 -12.62
C ALA A 76 6.87 -7.45 -11.96
N LEU A 77 7.43 -6.28 -11.65
CA LEU A 77 6.69 -5.20 -11.02
C LEU A 77 5.62 -4.68 -11.98
N LEU A 78 4.36 -4.76 -11.55
CA LEU A 78 3.26 -4.09 -12.24
C LEU A 78 3.28 -2.61 -11.87
N LYS A 79 3.09 -2.31 -10.58
CA LYS A 79 2.83 -0.96 -10.09
C LYS A 79 3.16 -0.80 -8.60
N THR A 80 3.57 0.40 -8.24
CA THR A 80 3.81 0.84 -6.86
C THR A 80 2.70 1.81 -6.45
N TYR A 81 2.19 1.65 -5.24
CA TYR A 81 1.11 2.42 -4.66
C TYR A 81 1.61 3.09 -3.37
N PRO A 82 1.36 4.40 -3.19
CA PRO A 82 1.71 5.06 -1.95
C PRO A 82 0.77 4.60 -0.83
N ILE A 83 1.34 4.33 0.34
CA ILE A 83 0.62 4.03 1.58
C ILE A 83 0.29 5.35 2.24
N CYS A 84 -1.00 5.60 2.45
CA CYS A 84 -1.46 6.78 3.19
C CYS A 84 -0.93 6.76 4.61
N ARG A 85 -1.04 5.63 5.30
CA ARG A 85 -0.54 5.51 6.67
C ARG A 85 -0.27 4.07 7.06
N TRP A 86 0.77 3.86 7.84
CA TRP A 86 0.96 2.63 8.62
C TRP A 86 1.24 2.98 10.08
N SER A 87 1.15 2.02 11.00
CA SER A 87 1.27 2.26 12.45
C SER A 87 2.49 1.56 13.06
N GLY A 88 3.04 2.15 14.11
CA GLY A 88 4.18 1.61 14.88
C GLY A 88 5.54 2.20 14.53
N GLN A 89 6.59 1.40 14.63
CA GLN A 89 7.99 1.71 14.28
C GLN A 89 8.48 0.79 13.16
N LEU A 90 9.73 0.95 12.72
CA LEU A 90 10.43 -0.17 12.09
C LEU A 90 10.69 -1.26 13.14
N GLY A 91 10.54 -2.51 12.73
CA GLY A 91 10.57 -3.69 13.58
C GLY A 91 9.28 -4.52 13.51
N PRO A 92 9.32 -5.75 14.02
CA PRO A 92 8.22 -6.68 13.97
C PRO A 92 7.11 -6.35 14.97
N LYS A 93 5.87 -6.74 14.64
CA LYS A 93 4.75 -6.81 15.57
C LYS A 93 4.96 -7.96 16.56
N THR A 94 4.82 -7.72 17.86
CA THR A 94 5.14 -8.74 18.89
C THR A 94 3.95 -9.14 19.76
N ARG A 95 2.94 -8.28 19.91
CA ARG A 95 1.77 -8.56 20.74
C ARG A 95 0.51 -7.84 20.28
N GLU A 96 -0.65 -8.33 20.70
CA GLU A 96 -1.90 -7.64 20.52
C GLU A 96 -1.88 -6.24 21.16
N GLY A 97 -2.47 -5.25 20.48
CA GLY A 97 -2.55 -3.88 20.98
C GLY A 97 -1.25 -3.06 20.94
N ASP A 98 -0.12 -3.59 20.45
CA ASP A 98 1.14 -2.84 20.29
C ASP A 98 1.10 -1.76 19.19
N ARG A 99 0.00 -1.70 18.41
CA ARG A 99 -0.21 -0.77 17.28
C ARG A 99 0.91 -0.84 16.24
N GLN A 100 1.52 -2.02 16.07
CA GLN A 100 2.62 -2.26 15.16
C GLN A 100 2.13 -3.05 13.94
N VAL A 101 2.40 -2.57 12.73
CA VAL A 101 2.30 -3.44 11.54
C VAL A 101 3.50 -4.39 11.49
N PRO A 102 3.29 -5.65 11.06
CA PRO A 102 4.30 -6.68 11.13
C PRO A 102 5.37 -6.52 10.03
N GLU A 103 6.44 -7.31 10.15
CA GLU A 103 7.50 -7.45 9.16
C GLU A 103 7.74 -8.95 8.96
N GLY A 104 7.82 -9.42 7.72
CA GLY A 104 7.91 -10.85 7.42
C GLY A 104 7.20 -11.27 6.15
N PHE A 105 7.01 -12.58 6.01
CA PHE A 105 6.40 -13.22 4.85
C PHE A 105 5.06 -13.84 5.25
N TYR A 106 3.98 -13.36 4.66
CA TYR A 106 2.62 -13.76 4.98
C TYR A 106 1.89 -14.30 3.75
N SER A 107 0.78 -14.99 3.96
CA SER A 107 -0.04 -15.55 2.90
C SER A 107 -1.46 -15.04 3.02
N VAL A 108 -2.00 -14.53 1.91
CA VAL A 108 -3.35 -14.00 1.80
C VAL A 108 -4.17 -14.91 0.91
N THR A 109 -5.18 -15.54 1.49
CA THR A 109 -6.13 -16.45 0.85
C THR A 109 -7.42 -15.70 0.46
N PRO A 110 -8.29 -16.29 -0.38
CA PRO A 110 -9.59 -15.71 -0.68
C PRO A 110 -10.44 -15.39 0.57
N ALA A 111 -10.33 -16.18 1.63
CA ALA A 111 -11.06 -15.96 2.89
C ALA A 111 -10.60 -14.71 3.65
N GLN A 112 -9.40 -14.20 3.36
CA GLN A 112 -8.86 -12.97 3.95
C GLN A 112 -9.24 -11.72 3.16
N MET A 113 -9.87 -11.88 1.99
CA MET A 113 -10.44 -10.76 1.24
C MET A 113 -11.75 -10.33 1.92
N ASN A 114 -11.87 -9.04 2.25
CA ASN A 114 -13.04 -8.49 2.94
C ASN A 114 -13.76 -7.44 2.08
N PRO A 115 -14.84 -7.82 1.37
CA PRO A 115 -15.63 -6.91 0.53
C PRO A 115 -16.55 -5.97 1.31
N ASN A 116 -16.77 -6.26 2.60
CA ASN A 116 -17.69 -5.54 3.49
C ASN A 116 -16.93 -4.73 4.56
N SER A 117 -15.69 -4.34 4.26
CA SER A 117 -14.87 -3.54 5.17
C SER A 117 -15.56 -2.23 5.55
N ALA A 118 -15.45 -1.86 6.83
CA ALA A 118 -15.84 -0.53 7.30
C ALA A 118 -14.99 0.59 6.67
N TYR A 119 -13.82 0.24 6.14
CA TYR A 119 -12.86 1.15 5.49
C TYR A 119 -12.83 0.95 3.97
N TYR A 120 -14.03 0.92 3.36
CA TYR A 120 -14.29 0.71 1.94
C TYR A 120 -14.05 -0.71 1.42
N LEU A 121 -12.79 -1.16 1.32
CA LEU A 121 -12.37 -2.52 0.95
C LEU A 121 -11.12 -2.87 1.74
N SER A 122 -10.90 -4.15 2.02
CA SER A 122 -9.67 -4.57 2.69
C SER A 122 -9.30 -6.02 2.44
N PHE A 123 -8.06 -6.39 2.74
CA PHE A 123 -7.68 -7.79 2.96
C PHE A 123 -6.78 -7.92 4.19
N ASP A 124 -6.88 -9.05 4.89
CA ASP A 124 -6.01 -9.38 6.02
C ASP A 124 -4.66 -9.88 5.52
N THR A 125 -3.57 -9.36 6.09
CA THR A 125 -2.19 -9.73 5.72
C THR A 125 -1.83 -11.19 6.02
N GLY A 126 -2.48 -11.83 6.99
CA GLY A 126 -2.20 -13.20 7.45
C GLY A 126 -1.29 -13.30 8.66
N TYR A 127 -1.12 -12.21 9.42
CA TYR A 127 -0.43 -12.22 10.70
C TYR A 127 -1.27 -12.91 11.79
N PRO A 128 -0.66 -13.67 12.72
CA PRO A 128 0.75 -14.05 12.78
C PRO A 128 1.06 -15.21 11.82
N ASN A 129 2.28 -15.28 11.30
CA ASN A 129 2.75 -16.45 10.56
C ASN A 129 3.46 -17.47 11.49
N ALA A 130 4.07 -18.52 10.92
CA ALA A 130 4.80 -19.53 11.70
C ALA A 130 6.02 -18.95 12.45
N TYR A 131 6.67 -17.94 11.87
CA TYR A 131 7.83 -17.28 12.48
C TYR A 131 7.38 -16.51 13.71
N ASP A 132 6.33 -15.72 13.57
CA ASP A 132 5.75 -14.94 14.66
C ASP A 132 5.30 -15.84 15.81
N ARG A 133 4.58 -16.92 15.48
CA ARG A 133 4.15 -17.92 16.46
C ARG A 133 5.31 -18.61 17.17
N SER A 134 6.44 -18.83 16.48
CA SER A 134 7.62 -19.45 17.11
C SER A 134 8.19 -18.59 18.25
N PHE A 135 8.02 -17.27 18.19
CA PHE A 135 8.42 -16.33 19.26
C PHE A 135 7.29 -16.08 20.29
N GLY A 136 6.18 -16.82 20.22
CA GLY A 136 5.03 -16.61 21.09
C GLY A 136 4.28 -15.29 20.83
N ARG A 137 4.47 -14.68 19.64
CA ARG A 137 3.81 -13.42 19.28
C ARG A 137 2.33 -13.64 18.97
N ASN A 138 1.51 -12.65 19.26
CA ASN A 138 0.04 -12.73 19.14
C ASN A 138 -0.59 -11.43 18.63
N GLY A 139 -1.92 -11.45 18.50
CA GLY A 139 -2.73 -10.44 17.82
C GLY A 139 -3.19 -10.92 16.44
N GLY A 140 -3.82 -10.03 15.69
CA GLY A 140 -4.39 -10.33 14.38
C GLY A 140 -4.96 -9.07 13.73
N ASP A 141 -5.84 -9.25 12.75
CA ASP A 141 -6.62 -8.20 12.07
C ASP A 141 -5.75 -7.06 11.51
N ILE A 142 -4.58 -7.42 10.99
CA ILE A 142 -3.70 -6.46 10.31
C ILE A 142 -4.11 -6.40 8.85
N MET A 143 -4.80 -5.33 8.50
CA MET A 143 -5.41 -5.17 7.18
C MET A 143 -4.57 -4.27 6.28
N VAL A 144 -4.70 -4.49 4.98
CA VAL A 144 -4.50 -3.45 3.97
C VAL A 144 -5.87 -2.94 3.55
N HIS A 145 -6.15 -1.65 3.73
CA HIS A 145 -7.51 -1.13 3.55
C HIS A 145 -7.56 0.29 2.97
N GLY A 146 -8.77 0.72 2.56
CA GLY A 146 -9.07 2.09 2.11
C GLY A 146 -9.19 3.07 3.27
N ALA A 147 -9.79 4.24 3.05
CA ALA A 147 -9.94 5.30 4.05
C ALA A 147 -8.63 5.60 4.81
N CYS A 148 -7.83 6.56 4.33
CA CYS A 148 -6.47 6.98 4.76
C CYS A 148 -6.30 7.32 6.28
N SER A 149 -6.71 6.41 7.14
CA SER A 149 -6.88 6.44 8.58
C SER A 149 -6.41 5.08 9.09
N SER A 150 -5.51 5.03 10.07
CA SER A 150 -4.98 3.75 10.56
C SER A 150 -4.73 3.76 12.05
N ARG A 151 -5.03 2.63 12.69
CA ARG A 151 -4.74 2.32 14.11
C ARG A 151 -3.96 1.02 14.32
N GLY A 152 -3.27 0.53 13.29
CA GLY A 152 -2.61 -0.77 13.29
C GLY A 152 -2.55 -1.49 11.94
N CYS A 153 -2.81 -0.79 10.83
CA CYS A 153 -2.99 -1.37 9.50
C CYS A 153 -2.20 -0.59 8.43
N PHE A 154 -2.12 -1.11 7.21
CA PHE A 154 -1.68 -0.36 6.04
C PHE A 154 -2.88 0.31 5.39
N ALA A 155 -3.08 1.59 5.69
CA ALA A 155 -4.16 2.39 5.11
C ALA A 155 -3.72 3.04 3.79
N MET A 156 -4.63 3.04 2.83
CA MET A 156 -4.46 3.55 1.48
C MET A 156 -5.68 4.39 1.09
N THR A 157 -5.64 5.03 -0.08
CA THR A 157 -6.84 5.66 -0.64
C THR A 157 -7.84 4.60 -1.09
N ASP A 158 -9.12 4.95 -1.11
CA ASP A 158 -10.17 4.07 -1.63
C ASP A 158 -9.89 3.64 -3.08
N GLN A 159 -9.36 4.56 -3.89
CA GLN A 159 -8.95 4.26 -5.27
C GLN A 159 -7.82 3.22 -5.33
N ASN A 160 -6.77 3.38 -4.51
CA ASN A 160 -5.65 2.44 -4.50
C ASN A 160 -6.10 1.06 -4.05
N ILE A 161 -6.88 0.97 -2.97
CA ILE A 161 -7.35 -0.34 -2.49
C ILE A 161 -8.40 -0.95 -3.43
N ALA A 162 -9.24 -0.16 -4.11
CA ALA A 162 -10.16 -0.68 -5.13
C ALA A 162 -9.39 -1.42 -6.22
N GLU A 163 -8.32 -0.79 -6.72
CA GLU A 163 -7.48 -1.35 -7.76
C GLU A 163 -6.72 -2.60 -7.27
N ILE A 164 -6.07 -2.53 -6.10
CA ILE A 164 -5.34 -3.67 -5.53
C ILE A 164 -6.29 -4.84 -5.26
N TYR A 165 -7.46 -4.57 -4.66
CA TYR A 165 -8.48 -5.58 -4.38
C TYR A 165 -8.98 -6.22 -5.68
N ALA A 166 -9.22 -5.44 -6.74
CA ALA A 166 -9.63 -5.97 -8.03
C ALA A 166 -8.53 -6.86 -8.64
N ILE A 167 -7.26 -6.44 -8.60
CA ILE A 167 -6.13 -7.26 -9.09
C ILE A 167 -6.03 -8.58 -8.32
N ALA A 168 -6.13 -8.53 -6.98
CA ALA A 168 -6.12 -9.72 -6.14
C ALA A 168 -7.33 -10.63 -6.40
N ARG A 169 -8.53 -10.06 -6.56
CA ARG A 169 -9.75 -10.79 -6.91
C ARG A 169 -9.59 -11.55 -8.23
N GLU A 170 -9.09 -10.91 -9.29
CA GLU A 170 -8.92 -11.58 -10.59
C GLU A 170 -7.88 -12.72 -10.50
N ALA A 171 -6.75 -12.51 -9.84
CA ALA A 171 -5.72 -13.54 -9.70
C ALA A 171 -6.20 -14.74 -8.86
N LEU A 172 -6.84 -14.47 -7.71
CA LEU A 172 -7.43 -15.51 -6.86
C LEU A 172 -8.58 -16.24 -7.58
N GLY A 173 -9.45 -15.50 -8.26
CA GLY A 173 -10.57 -16.05 -9.04
C GLY A 173 -10.12 -16.89 -10.24
N ALA A 174 -8.94 -16.61 -10.79
CA ALA A 174 -8.32 -17.41 -11.85
C ALA A 174 -7.60 -18.67 -11.34
N GLY A 175 -7.63 -18.94 -10.03
CA GLY A 175 -7.12 -20.18 -9.43
C GLY A 175 -5.83 -20.02 -8.61
N GLN A 176 -5.30 -18.80 -8.43
CA GLN A 176 -4.25 -18.59 -7.43
C GLN A 176 -4.84 -18.86 -6.04
N ARG A 177 -4.34 -19.88 -5.33
CA ARG A 177 -4.92 -20.27 -4.02
C ARG A 177 -4.68 -19.24 -2.91
N SER A 178 -3.58 -18.51 -3.02
CA SER A 178 -3.15 -17.46 -2.12
C SER A 178 -2.05 -16.64 -2.78
N PHE A 179 -1.90 -15.38 -2.41
CA PHE A 179 -0.72 -14.59 -2.77
C PHE A 179 0.13 -14.29 -1.55
N GLN A 180 1.45 -14.15 -1.75
CA GLN A 180 2.36 -13.76 -0.68
C GLN A 180 2.30 -12.25 -0.44
N PHE A 181 2.23 -11.86 0.83
CA PHE A 181 2.40 -10.48 1.29
C PHE A 181 3.72 -10.39 2.06
N GLN A 182 4.71 -9.70 1.49
CA GLN A 182 6.01 -9.50 2.10
C GLN A 182 6.08 -8.09 2.69
N SER A 183 6.28 -7.97 4.00
CA SER A 183 6.42 -6.67 4.66
C SER A 183 7.85 -6.47 5.15
N TYR A 184 8.48 -5.40 4.69
CA TYR A 184 9.86 -5.05 4.97
C TYR A 184 9.95 -3.74 5.76
N PRO A 185 10.98 -3.58 6.61
CA PRO A 185 11.24 -2.32 7.30
C PRO A 185 11.52 -1.19 6.29
N PHE A 186 12.28 -1.51 5.24
CA PHE A 186 12.72 -0.59 4.21
C PHE A 186 13.16 -1.37 2.97
N ARG A 187 13.49 -0.70 1.87
CA ARG A 187 14.16 -1.34 0.73
C ARG A 187 15.51 -1.92 1.18
N MET A 188 15.76 -3.22 0.97
CA MET A 188 16.90 -3.96 1.55
C MET A 188 18.25 -3.68 0.86
N THR A 189 18.58 -2.40 0.69
CA THR A 189 19.82 -1.87 0.10
C THR A 189 20.97 -1.83 1.12
N ALA A 190 22.21 -1.80 0.61
CA ALA A 190 23.40 -1.62 1.44
C ALA A 190 23.34 -0.31 2.25
N GLU A 191 22.88 0.78 1.65
CA GLU A 191 22.73 2.07 2.33
C GLU A 191 21.79 2.01 3.54
N ASN A 192 20.59 1.44 3.39
CA ASN A 192 19.66 1.31 4.50
C ASN A 192 20.23 0.39 5.59
N LEU A 193 20.90 -0.71 5.22
CA LEU A 193 21.56 -1.57 6.20
C LEU A 193 22.72 -0.88 6.93
N ALA A 194 23.51 -0.06 6.24
CA ALA A 194 24.60 0.72 6.84
C ALA A 194 24.04 1.74 7.85
N LYS A 195 23.00 2.47 7.46
CA LYS A 195 22.29 3.43 8.31
C LYS A 195 21.70 2.77 9.55
N HIS A 196 21.12 1.59 9.41
CA HIS A 196 20.43 0.90 10.50
C HIS A 196 21.27 -0.20 11.20
N ARG A 197 22.59 -0.22 10.99
CA ARG A 197 23.48 -1.30 11.42
C ARG A 197 23.52 -1.58 12.93
N LEU A 198 23.12 -0.61 13.76
CA LEU A 198 23.10 -0.71 15.22
C LEU A 198 21.68 -0.92 15.79
N ASP A 199 20.67 -1.10 14.93
CA ASP A 199 19.31 -1.38 15.39
C ASP A 199 19.23 -2.78 16.03
N ALA A 200 18.44 -2.91 17.10
CA ALA A 200 18.23 -4.19 17.77
C ALA A 200 17.65 -5.28 16.84
N ASN A 201 16.94 -4.87 15.78
CA ASN A 201 16.34 -5.77 14.80
C ASN A 201 17.27 -6.12 13.63
N ILE A 202 18.52 -5.63 13.59
CA ILE A 202 19.40 -5.81 12.42
C ILE A 202 19.62 -7.28 12.06
N GLY A 203 19.71 -8.17 13.06
CA GLY A 203 19.84 -9.61 12.82
C GLY A 203 18.61 -10.23 12.16
N PHE A 204 17.41 -9.77 12.56
CA PHE A 204 16.14 -10.15 11.94
C PHE A 204 16.03 -9.59 10.52
N TRP A 205 16.38 -8.32 10.31
CA TRP A 205 16.35 -7.68 8.99
C TRP A 205 17.32 -8.31 8.01
N LYS A 206 18.51 -8.76 8.46
CA LYS A 206 19.41 -9.55 7.61
C LYS A 206 18.78 -10.88 7.15
N ASN A 207 17.93 -11.52 7.97
CA ASN A 207 17.20 -12.71 7.56
C ASN A 207 16.01 -12.38 6.62
N LEU A 208 15.35 -11.24 6.78
CA LEU A 208 14.40 -10.74 5.78
C LEU A 208 15.08 -10.45 4.44
N LYS A 209 16.31 -9.91 4.48
CA LYS A 209 17.11 -9.60 3.29
C LYS A 209 17.41 -10.84 2.47
N GLU A 210 17.78 -11.94 3.13
CA GLU A 210 18.03 -13.22 2.47
C GLU A 210 16.82 -13.65 1.62
N GLY A 211 15.60 -13.52 2.14
CA GLY A 211 14.37 -13.76 1.39
C GLY A 211 14.14 -12.75 0.27
N SER A 212 14.34 -11.45 0.54
CA SER A 212 14.24 -10.40 -0.49
C SER A 212 15.17 -10.68 -1.66
N ASP A 213 16.45 -10.96 -1.38
CA ASP A 213 17.49 -11.25 -2.36
C ASP A 213 17.18 -12.54 -3.12
N THR A 214 16.67 -13.58 -2.45
CA THR A 214 16.23 -14.82 -3.09
C THR A 214 15.13 -14.55 -4.13
N PHE A 215 14.13 -13.73 -3.79
CA PHE A 215 13.11 -13.33 -4.76
C PHE A 215 13.71 -12.44 -5.84
N ASP A 216 14.62 -11.53 -5.49
CA ASP A 216 15.18 -10.58 -6.44
C ASP A 216 16.05 -11.27 -7.49
N VAL A 217 16.76 -12.34 -7.13
CA VAL A 217 17.54 -13.19 -8.03
C VAL A 217 16.64 -14.12 -8.83
N SER A 218 15.78 -14.89 -8.15
CA SER A 218 14.99 -15.94 -8.82
C SER A 218 13.81 -15.38 -9.63
N LYS A 219 13.27 -14.23 -9.21
CA LYS A 219 11.96 -13.68 -9.61
C LYS A 219 10.85 -14.72 -9.49
N GLU A 220 10.92 -15.61 -8.51
CA GLU A 220 9.89 -16.61 -8.21
C GLU A 220 9.31 -16.40 -6.82
N GLU A 221 8.08 -16.87 -6.61
CA GLU A 221 7.46 -16.81 -5.28
C GLU A 221 8.23 -17.68 -4.30
N LEU A 222 8.56 -17.11 -3.14
CA LEU A 222 9.39 -17.76 -2.14
C LEU A 222 8.62 -18.88 -1.43
N ARG A 223 9.26 -20.05 -1.32
CA ARG A 223 8.84 -21.09 -0.37
C ARG A 223 9.49 -20.81 0.97
N VAL A 224 8.67 -20.34 1.92
CA VAL A 224 9.13 -19.91 3.24
C VAL A 224 8.81 -20.98 4.28
N ALA A 225 9.83 -21.40 5.02
CA ALA A 225 9.71 -22.23 6.21
C ALA A 225 10.32 -21.51 7.42
N VAL A 226 10.15 -22.09 8.61
CA VAL A 226 10.73 -21.57 9.85
C VAL A 226 11.42 -22.69 10.58
N ALA A 227 12.70 -22.48 10.91
CA ALA A 227 13.50 -23.40 11.70
C ALA A 227 14.37 -22.59 12.67
N ASN A 228 14.48 -23.04 13.92
CA ASN A 228 15.29 -22.39 14.95
C ASN A 228 15.04 -20.87 15.06
N HIS A 229 13.76 -20.47 15.04
CA HIS A 229 13.34 -19.07 15.09
C HIS A 229 13.89 -18.17 13.97
N ARG A 230 14.16 -18.75 12.80
CA ARG A 230 14.65 -18.07 11.60
C ARG A 230 13.80 -18.47 10.40
N TYR A 231 13.61 -17.56 9.46
CA TYR A 231 13.09 -17.91 8.13
C TYR A 231 14.14 -18.72 7.38
N VAL A 232 13.66 -19.75 6.69
CA VAL A 232 14.43 -20.57 5.76
C VAL A 232 13.74 -20.50 4.40
N PHE A 233 14.51 -20.19 3.36
CA PHE A 233 14.01 -20.05 2.00
C PHE A 233 14.48 -21.25 1.19
N ASN A 234 13.53 -21.98 0.60
CA ASN A 234 13.88 -23.08 -0.30
C ASN A 234 14.13 -22.49 -1.70
N ALA A 235 15.38 -22.59 -2.16
CA ALA A 235 15.85 -22.14 -3.45
C ALA A 235 16.81 -23.19 -4.05
N ASP A 236 16.91 -23.24 -5.37
CA ASP A 236 17.88 -24.09 -6.05
C ASP A 236 19.32 -23.63 -5.81
N GLU A 237 20.29 -24.52 -6.05
CA GLU A 237 21.71 -24.27 -5.79
C GLU A 237 22.26 -23.05 -6.51
N SER A 238 21.80 -22.77 -7.73
CA SER A 238 22.25 -21.61 -8.52
C SER A 238 21.74 -20.31 -7.91
N THR A 239 20.47 -20.30 -7.46
CA THR A 239 19.88 -19.16 -6.74
C THR A 239 20.60 -18.95 -5.42
N VAL A 240 20.88 -20.01 -4.65
CA VAL A 240 21.63 -19.91 -3.37
C VAL A 240 23.03 -19.31 -3.59
N ALA A 241 23.76 -19.76 -4.62
CA ALA A 241 25.09 -19.23 -4.93
C ALA A 241 25.04 -17.74 -5.32
N ALA A 242 24.07 -17.35 -6.14
CA ALA A 242 23.86 -15.96 -6.56
C ALA A 242 23.44 -15.05 -5.40
N VAL A 243 22.56 -15.52 -4.51
CA VAL A 243 22.19 -14.80 -3.27
C VAL A 243 23.41 -14.62 -2.38
N ALA A 244 24.22 -15.66 -2.18
CA ALA A 244 25.44 -15.57 -1.37
C ALA A 244 26.46 -14.58 -1.98
N GLN A 245 26.58 -14.53 -3.32
CA GLN A 245 27.41 -13.54 -4.00
C GLN A 245 26.88 -12.12 -3.79
N LYS A 246 25.57 -11.91 -3.96
CA LYS A 246 24.93 -10.62 -3.73
C LYS A 246 25.10 -10.16 -2.28
N GLN A 247 24.94 -11.06 -1.33
CA GLN A 247 25.14 -10.76 0.09
C GLN A 247 26.58 -10.30 0.37
N ARG A 248 27.59 -11.00 -0.17
CA ARG A 248 29.00 -10.57 -0.01
C ARG A 248 29.26 -9.19 -0.61
N HIS A 249 28.69 -8.91 -1.78
CA HIS A 249 28.80 -7.59 -2.40
C HIS A 249 28.16 -6.50 -1.53
N ASP A 250 26.92 -6.72 -1.08
CA ASP A 250 26.19 -5.76 -0.25
C ASP A 250 26.89 -5.55 1.12
N GLU A 251 27.52 -6.59 1.69
CA GLU A 251 28.32 -6.48 2.92
C GLU A 251 29.60 -5.66 2.71
N GLN A 252 30.27 -5.81 1.56
CA GLN A 252 31.41 -4.96 1.18
C GLN A 252 30.97 -3.50 1.02
N GLU A 253 29.86 -3.26 0.31
CA GLU A 253 29.32 -1.91 0.13
C GLU A 253 28.92 -1.26 1.46
N VAL A 254 28.29 -2.02 2.38
CA VAL A 254 28.03 -1.55 3.75
C VAL A 254 29.33 -1.15 4.45
N ALA A 255 30.36 -2.00 4.39
CA ALA A 255 31.66 -1.71 5.02
C ALA A 255 32.30 -0.45 4.43
N GLU A 256 32.22 -0.25 3.11
CA GLU A 256 32.71 0.95 2.44
C GLU A 256 31.94 2.20 2.85
N LEU A 257 30.61 2.14 2.92
CA LEU A 257 29.78 3.26 3.36
C LEU A 257 30.12 3.67 4.80
N VAL A 258 30.30 2.68 5.68
CA VAL A 258 30.74 2.93 7.07
C VAL A 258 32.14 3.55 7.09
N ALA A 259 33.08 3.04 6.29
CA ALA A 259 34.43 3.62 6.19
C ALA A 259 34.43 5.04 5.62
N LYS A 260 33.49 5.37 4.73
CA LYS A 260 33.24 6.73 4.21
C LYS A 260 32.54 7.66 5.21
N GLY A 261 32.19 7.16 6.40
CA GLY A 261 31.61 7.95 7.49
C GLY A 261 30.09 7.96 7.55
N GLU A 262 29.40 7.00 6.91
CA GLU A 262 27.95 6.83 7.04
C GLU A 262 27.56 6.62 8.51
N LYS A 263 26.79 7.54 9.07
CA LYS A 263 26.43 7.51 10.49
C LYS A 263 25.29 6.53 10.74
N PRO A 264 25.33 5.76 11.84
CA PRO A 264 24.19 4.95 12.21
C PRO A 264 23.06 5.86 12.67
N ILE A 265 21.83 5.50 12.33
CA ILE A 265 20.63 6.27 12.66
C ILE A 265 19.62 5.38 13.38
N LYS A 266 18.79 6.02 14.19
CA LYS A 266 17.55 5.48 14.71
C LYS A 266 16.40 6.34 14.17
N LEU A 267 15.46 5.70 13.49
CA LEU A 267 14.23 6.35 13.05
C LEU A 267 13.18 6.15 14.14
N VAL A 268 12.67 7.25 14.68
CA VAL A 268 11.61 7.25 15.67
C VAL A 268 10.36 7.85 15.04
N TYR A 269 9.32 7.05 14.99
CA TYR A 269 8.00 7.44 14.50
C TYR A 269 7.10 7.77 15.68
N ASN A 270 6.21 8.74 15.53
CA ASN A 270 5.18 8.95 16.54
C ASN A 270 4.14 7.82 16.45
N ASP A 271 3.68 7.45 15.26
CA ASP A 271 2.78 6.31 15.05
C ASP A 271 2.78 5.89 13.58
N GLY A 272 3.88 5.26 13.18
CA GLY A 272 4.26 4.96 11.81
C GLY A 272 4.44 6.22 10.95
N ASP A 273 4.33 6.06 9.64
CA ASP A 273 4.59 7.12 8.67
C ASP A 273 3.50 7.23 7.60
N THR A 274 3.63 8.27 6.79
CA THR A 274 2.77 8.60 5.66
C THR A 274 3.66 8.88 4.45
N HIS A 275 3.29 8.37 3.28
CA HIS A 275 4.06 8.65 2.06
C HIS A 275 4.20 10.16 1.81
N GLU A 276 5.37 10.59 1.31
CA GLU A 276 5.74 12.00 1.15
C GLU A 276 4.70 12.80 0.35
N SER A 277 4.15 12.21 -0.71
CA SER A 277 3.11 12.86 -1.52
C SER A 277 1.87 13.25 -0.72
N PHE A 278 1.47 12.43 0.25
CA PHE A 278 0.33 12.72 1.12
C PHE A 278 0.72 13.73 2.21
N ARG A 279 1.93 13.63 2.76
CA ARG A 279 2.46 14.63 3.71
C ARG A 279 2.47 16.03 3.09
N ALA A 280 2.98 16.14 1.86
CA ALA A 280 3.03 17.40 1.11
C ALA A 280 1.63 17.94 0.79
N ALA A 281 0.70 17.06 0.38
CA ALA A 281 -0.69 17.45 0.13
C ALA A 281 -1.41 17.93 1.40
N LEU A 282 -1.13 17.32 2.55
CA LEU A 282 -1.68 17.74 3.84
C LEU A 282 -1.08 19.06 4.33
N ALA A 283 0.22 19.26 4.12
CA ALA A 283 0.89 20.51 4.47
C ALA A 283 0.42 21.69 3.59
N SER A 284 0.06 21.44 2.33
CA SER A 284 -0.46 22.47 1.41
C SER A 284 -1.95 22.73 1.56
N ALA A 285 -2.70 21.78 2.14
CA ALA A 285 -4.10 21.95 2.48
C ALA A 285 -4.23 22.66 3.83
N SER A 286 -4.31 24.00 3.81
CA SER A 286 -4.60 24.82 4.97
C SER A 286 -5.88 24.32 5.66
N GLY A 287 -5.80 23.89 6.92
CA GLY A 287 -6.98 23.55 7.72
C GLY A 287 -7.55 22.14 7.52
N VAL A 288 -6.76 21.14 7.13
CA VAL A 288 -7.18 19.73 7.27
C VAL A 288 -7.27 19.40 8.76
N SER A 289 -8.48 19.42 9.31
CA SER A 289 -8.76 18.91 10.66
C SER A 289 -8.66 17.38 10.67
N ASP A 290 -8.17 16.82 11.78
CA ASP A 290 -8.09 15.36 12.05
C ASP A 290 -9.36 14.58 11.65
N SER A 291 -10.53 15.22 11.71
CA SER A 291 -11.80 14.63 11.33
C SER A 291 -11.91 14.19 9.86
N LYS A 292 -11.12 14.78 8.94
CA LYS A 292 -11.12 14.42 7.50
C LYS A 292 -10.14 13.30 7.15
N LEU A 293 -9.17 13.02 8.01
CA LEU A 293 -8.18 11.94 7.85
C LEU A 293 -8.57 10.65 8.59
N GLY A 294 -9.77 10.62 9.17
CA GLY A 294 -10.26 9.53 10.00
C GLY A 294 -9.49 9.37 11.32
N PHE A 295 -9.82 8.35 12.10
CA PHE A 295 -9.19 8.12 13.40
C PHE A 295 -7.68 7.87 13.26
N VAL A 296 -6.92 8.64 14.04
CA VAL A 296 -5.45 8.54 14.15
C VAL A 296 -5.13 7.90 15.50
N SER A 297 -4.14 7.02 15.61
CA SER A 297 -3.75 6.52 16.94
C SER A 297 -2.98 7.55 17.76
N ARG A 298 -2.26 8.49 17.11
CA ARG A 298 -1.60 9.67 17.70
C ARG A 298 -1.54 10.84 16.71
N THR A 299 -2.28 11.92 16.96
CA THR A 299 -2.50 13.06 16.06
C THR A 299 -1.26 13.93 15.86
N GLU A 300 -0.35 14.01 16.85
CA GLU A 300 0.89 14.78 16.73
C GLU A 300 1.93 14.17 15.76
N GLY A 301 1.69 12.95 15.26
CA GLY A 301 2.64 12.22 14.42
C GLY A 301 2.58 12.44 12.91
N ILE A 302 1.46 12.93 12.40
CA ILE A 302 1.18 12.91 10.95
C ILE A 302 1.98 13.98 10.20
N SER A 303 2.20 15.15 10.79
CA SER A 303 2.79 16.31 10.10
C SER A 303 4.31 16.34 10.15
N SER A 304 4.95 15.81 11.19
CA SER A 304 6.41 15.94 11.38
C SER A 304 7.24 14.87 10.66
N GLY A 305 6.67 13.70 10.37
CA GLY A 305 7.40 12.57 9.79
C GLY A 305 8.33 11.92 10.83
N PRO A 306 9.18 10.96 10.42
CA PRO A 306 10.10 10.30 11.34
C PRO A 306 11.16 11.27 11.84
N GLN A 307 11.45 11.20 13.14
CA GLN A 307 12.63 11.82 13.71
C GLN A 307 13.83 10.91 13.46
N GLN A 308 14.85 11.46 12.81
CA GLN A 308 16.12 10.77 12.60
C GLN A 308 17.09 11.18 13.70
N ILE A 309 17.47 10.22 14.56
CA ILE A 309 18.44 10.41 15.62
C ILE A 309 19.77 9.79 15.18
N ALA A 310 20.82 10.58 15.10
CA ALA A 310 22.16 10.06 14.86
C ALA A 310 22.67 9.30 16.10
N LEU A 311 23.21 8.11 15.86
CA LEU A 311 23.83 7.29 16.88
C LEU A 311 25.35 7.47 16.85
N ASP A 312 26.00 7.33 17.99
CA ASP A 312 27.44 7.16 18.05
C ASP A 312 27.85 5.71 17.67
N ASP A 313 29.15 5.45 17.60
CA ASP A 313 29.69 4.13 17.24
C ASP A 313 29.35 3.03 18.25
N SER A 314 28.88 3.40 19.46
CA SER A 314 28.40 2.47 20.48
C SER A 314 26.89 2.25 20.44
N GLY A 315 26.18 2.89 19.51
CA GLY A 315 24.73 2.81 19.36
C GLY A 315 23.95 3.68 20.35
N ARG A 316 24.64 4.58 21.08
CA ARG A 316 23.97 5.54 21.96
C ARG A 316 23.53 6.76 21.18
N GLU A 317 22.41 7.33 21.58
CA GLU A 317 21.89 8.55 20.99
C GLU A 317 22.88 9.67 21.26
N LYS A 318 23.36 10.30 20.19
CA LYS A 318 24.17 11.50 20.34
C LYS A 318 23.23 12.63 20.73
N ILE A 319 23.26 13.01 22.01
CA ILE A 319 22.59 14.23 22.47
C ILE A 319 23.37 15.40 21.88
N ASP A 320 23.02 15.80 20.67
CA ASP A 320 23.36 17.14 20.21
C ASP A 320 22.49 18.08 21.05
N THR A 321 23.08 18.64 22.10
CA THR A 321 22.45 19.68 22.94
C THR A 321 21.78 20.66 21.99
N PRO A 322 20.45 20.86 22.06
CA PRO A 322 19.82 21.89 21.26
C PRO A 322 20.51 23.21 21.60
N SER A 323 20.90 23.96 20.58
CA SER A 323 21.37 25.34 20.73
C SER A 323 20.19 26.24 21.14
N THR A 324 19.51 25.92 22.24
CA THR A 324 18.55 26.78 22.93
C THR A 324 19.18 27.45 24.15
N ALA A 325 20.41 27.07 24.53
CA ALA A 325 21.21 27.77 25.54
C ALA A 325 21.71 29.17 25.09
N LEU A 326 21.56 29.54 23.80
CA LEU A 326 21.84 30.90 23.33
C LEU A 326 20.58 31.79 23.21
N ALA A 327 19.38 31.24 23.44
CA ALA A 327 18.12 32.00 23.34
C ALA A 327 17.74 32.73 24.65
N PHE A 328 18.42 32.48 25.77
CA PHE A 328 18.18 33.16 27.04
C PHE A 328 19.24 34.21 27.42
N ALA A 329 20.28 34.40 26.58
CA ALA A 329 21.29 35.45 26.79
C ALA A 329 20.94 36.79 26.11
N SER A 330 19.80 36.88 25.41
CA SER A 330 19.35 38.09 24.72
C SER A 330 17.97 38.55 25.23
N MET A 331 17.81 38.58 26.55
CA MET A 331 16.79 39.41 27.19
C MET A 331 17.51 40.60 27.80
N LYS A 332 17.79 41.60 26.96
CA LYS A 332 18.26 42.90 27.42
C LYS A 332 17.09 43.60 28.08
N GLU A 333 17.23 43.80 29.37
CA GLU A 333 16.35 44.56 30.26
C GLU A 333 16.04 45.94 29.64
N VAL A 334 14.75 46.20 29.38
CA VAL A 334 14.26 47.52 28.97
C VAL A 334 13.65 48.19 30.20
N PRO A 335 14.22 49.29 30.73
CA PRO A 335 13.57 50.04 31.78
C PRO A 335 12.45 50.93 31.22
N ALA A 336 11.34 50.96 31.94
CA ALA A 336 10.21 51.84 31.67
C ALA A 336 10.52 53.30 32.04
N ALA A 337 10.18 54.23 31.16
CA ALA A 337 9.95 55.64 31.47
C ALA A 337 9.03 56.28 30.41
N GLN A 338 8.34 57.33 30.84
CA GLN A 338 7.04 57.84 30.39
C GLN A 338 7.13 59.03 29.40
N PRO A 339 5.99 59.61 28.93
CA PRO A 339 5.82 60.21 27.60
C PRO A 339 6.08 61.74 27.56
N GLU A 340 6.25 62.32 26.36
CA GLU A 340 5.53 63.54 25.92
C GLU A 340 5.92 64.08 24.51
N THR A 341 4.87 64.41 23.75
CA THR A 341 4.66 65.54 22.81
C THR A 341 5.35 65.72 21.44
N ARG A 342 4.44 65.93 20.45
CA ARG A 342 4.43 66.90 19.30
C ARG A 342 5.43 66.67 18.17
N GLN A 343 5.14 66.96 16.90
CA GLN A 343 3.95 67.20 16.06
C GLN A 343 4.51 67.41 14.63
N ALA A 344 3.68 67.16 13.61
CA ALA A 344 3.84 67.56 12.21
C ALA A 344 4.99 66.88 11.43
N GLY A 345 4.84 66.45 10.18
CA GLY A 345 3.73 66.60 9.25
C GLY A 345 4.26 66.32 7.83
N SER A 346 3.31 66.09 6.93
CA SER A 346 3.43 66.12 5.47
C SER A 346 3.82 64.84 4.72
N ARG A 347 2.87 64.45 3.88
CA ARG A 347 2.94 63.49 2.76
C ARG A 347 3.70 64.12 1.59
N VAL A 348 4.49 63.33 0.87
CA VAL A 348 4.61 63.42 -0.60
C VAL A 348 4.87 62.02 -1.16
N ALA A 349 4.05 61.63 -2.13
CA ALA A 349 4.28 60.50 -3.02
C ALA A 349 5.07 60.97 -4.25
N VAL A 350 5.95 60.13 -4.83
CA VAL A 350 6.20 59.99 -6.29
C VAL A 350 7.12 58.77 -6.54
N THR A 351 6.55 57.86 -7.33
CA THR A 351 7.04 56.98 -8.41
C THR A 351 8.54 56.78 -8.77
N GLN A 352 8.80 55.52 -9.13
CA GLN A 352 9.50 54.99 -10.33
C GLN A 352 11.00 54.60 -10.35
N GLN A 353 11.19 53.31 -10.68
CA GLN A 353 12.16 52.68 -11.60
C GLN A 353 13.67 52.69 -11.28
N THR A 354 14.26 51.48 -11.20
CA THR A 354 15.09 50.88 -12.28
C THR A 354 15.65 49.51 -11.87
N ALA A 355 15.58 48.54 -12.78
CA ALA A 355 16.50 47.39 -12.90
C ALA A 355 17.48 47.73 -14.07
N PRO A 356 18.41 46.86 -14.54
CA PRO A 356 18.82 45.50 -14.12
C PRO A 356 20.35 45.27 -14.10
N VAL A 357 20.85 44.12 -13.60
CA VAL A 357 22.00 43.42 -14.23
C VAL A 357 21.87 41.91 -14.03
N ALA A 358 21.91 41.18 -15.14
CA ALA A 358 22.02 39.73 -15.22
C ALA A 358 23.50 39.31 -15.21
N ALA A 359 23.81 38.17 -14.58
CA ALA A 359 25.02 37.41 -14.86
C ALA A 359 24.65 35.92 -14.92
N ALA A 360 24.87 35.35 -16.10
CA ALA A 360 24.72 33.94 -16.40
C ALA A 360 25.97 33.16 -15.94
N ALA A 361 25.77 31.94 -15.45
CA ALA A 361 26.80 30.91 -15.47
C ALA A 361 26.13 29.54 -15.72
N ALA A 362 26.61 28.88 -16.77
CA ALA A 362 26.16 27.58 -17.24
C ALA A 362 26.73 26.44 -16.40
N ALA A 363 25.95 25.38 -16.18
CA ALA A 363 26.47 24.04 -15.87
C ALA A 363 25.46 22.95 -16.27
N THR A 364 25.85 22.22 -17.32
CA THR A 364 25.66 20.77 -17.55
C THR A 364 24.28 20.15 -17.36
N ALA A 365 23.66 19.84 -18.51
CA ALA A 365 22.54 18.93 -18.63
C ALA A 365 22.93 17.52 -18.15
N SER A 366 22.27 17.07 -17.09
CA SER A 366 22.05 15.65 -16.85
C SER A 366 20.55 15.39 -16.98
N SER A 367 20.22 14.42 -17.82
CA SER A 367 18.87 13.96 -18.12
C SER A 367 18.24 13.34 -16.88
N GLN A 368 17.54 14.16 -16.08
CA GLN A 368 16.58 13.68 -15.09
C GLN A 368 15.22 13.53 -15.79
N GLU A 369 14.90 12.30 -16.15
CA GLU A 369 13.52 11.92 -16.46
C GLU A 369 12.65 12.28 -15.25
N THR A 370 11.74 13.22 -15.45
CA THR A 370 10.72 13.55 -14.46
C THR A 370 9.76 12.36 -14.39
N PRO A 371 9.59 11.70 -13.23
CA PRO A 371 8.73 10.54 -13.19
C PRO A 371 7.27 11.01 -13.31
N PHE A 372 6.52 10.26 -14.11
CA PHE A 372 5.16 10.52 -14.56
C PHE A 372 4.15 10.93 -13.45
N TYR A 373 4.40 10.61 -12.18
CA TYR A 373 3.51 10.94 -11.07
C TYR A 373 3.28 12.44 -10.87
N LYS A 374 4.25 13.31 -11.21
CA LYS A 374 4.09 14.77 -11.00
C LYS A 374 2.99 15.39 -11.87
N LYS A 375 2.61 14.75 -12.98
CA LYS A 375 1.51 15.19 -13.86
C LYS A 375 0.13 14.69 -13.43
N MET A 376 0.04 13.66 -12.60
CA MET A 376 -1.25 13.11 -12.12
C MET A 376 -1.78 13.83 -10.86
N PHE A 377 -0.96 14.64 -10.19
CA PHE A 377 -1.33 15.31 -8.92
C PHE A 377 -1.72 16.78 -9.05
N SER A 378 -1.87 17.34 -10.25
CA SER A 378 -2.39 18.72 -10.42
C SER A 378 -3.88 18.88 -10.06
N GLY A 379 -4.56 17.80 -9.63
CA GLY A 379 -5.97 17.78 -9.19
C GLY A 379 -6.18 17.32 -7.75
N VAL A 380 -5.26 17.63 -6.83
CA VAL A 380 -5.26 17.16 -5.42
C VAL A 380 -6.49 17.56 -4.58
N SER A 381 -7.33 18.49 -5.03
CA SER A 381 -8.60 18.80 -4.36
C SER A 381 -9.62 17.66 -4.45
N ASP A 382 -9.54 16.80 -5.46
CA ASP A 382 -10.48 15.69 -5.66
C ASP A 382 -10.04 14.39 -4.96
N LEU A 383 -8.79 14.30 -4.50
CA LEU A 383 -8.27 13.13 -3.77
C LEU A 383 -8.83 12.99 -2.34
N PHE A 384 -9.49 14.03 -1.82
CA PHE A 384 -10.07 14.08 -0.47
C PHE A 384 -11.60 14.30 -0.47
N SER A 385 -12.26 14.27 -1.63
CA SER A 385 -13.70 14.49 -1.73
C SER A 385 -14.48 13.21 -1.45
N THR A 386 -15.18 13.17 -0.32
CA THR A 386 -16.26 12.21 -0.05
C THR A 386 -17.55 12.69 -0.71
N SER A 387 -17.95 11.99 -1.79
CA SER A 387 -19.31 11.76 -2.33
C SER A 387 -20.30 12.92 -2.54
N ASP A 388 -20.87 12.97 -3.75
CA ASP A 388 -22.32 12.91 -3.96
C ASP A 388 -22.63 12.45 -5.39
N ALA A 389 -22.78 11.14 -5.58
CA ALA A 389 -23.31 10.60 -6.83
C ALA A 389 -24.82 10.84 -6.88
N ARG A 390 -25.23 11.96 -7.49
CA ARG A 390 -26.59 12.09 -8.06
C ARG A 390 -26.59 11.49 -9.47
N PRO A 391 -27.60 10.71 -9.85
CA PRO A 391 -27.66 10.10 -11.17
C PRO A 391 -27.90 11.22 -12.19
N VAL A 392 -26.96 11.41 -13.11
CA VAL A 392 -27.20 12.24 -14.30
C VAL A 392 -27.91 11.35 -15.31
N ALA A 393 -29.15 11.72 -15.64
CA ALA A 393 -29.98 11.07 -16.63
C ALA A 393 -29.28 11.04 -18.00
N GLU A 394 -29.05 9.85 -18.51
CA GLU A 394 -28.57 9.61 -19.87
C GLU A 394 -29.72 9.84 -20.85
N THR A 395 -29.65 10.92 -21.62
CA THR A 395 -30.53 11.15 -22.77
C THR A 395 -30.16 10.18 -23.88
N VAL A 396 -30.96 9.13 -24.03
CA VAL A 396 -30.92 8.18 -25.16
C VAL A 396 -31.31 8.92 -26.44
N GLN A 397 -30.36 9.04 -27.37
CA GLN A 397 -30.66 9.32 -28.78
C GLN A 397 -30.73 7.99 -29.54
N VAL A 398 -31.94 7.69 -30.01
CA VAL A 398 -32.26 6.54 -30.87
C VAL A 398 -31.80 6.87 -32.30
N ALA A 399 -30.98 5.98 -32.88
CA ALA A 399 -30.71 5.94 -34.31
C ALA A 399 -31.16 4.58 -34.90
N PRO A 400 -31.59 4.53 -36.18
CA PRO A 400 -32.48 3.49 -36.68
C PRO A 400 -31.77 2.22 -37.16
N VAL A 401 -32.50 1.11 -37.02
CA VAL A 401 -32.17 -0.26 -37.45
C VAL A 401 -32.21 -0.41 -38.98
N PRO A 402 -31.24 -1.11 -39.59
CA PRO A 402 -31.45 -1.77 -40.87
C PRO A 402 -31.49 -3.31 -40.74
N GLY A 403 -32.64 -3.87 -41.13
CA GLY A 403 -32.79 -5.05 -42.00
C GLY A 403 -32.08 -6.37 -41.64
N LYS A 404 -32.88 -7.33 -41.16
CA LYS A 404 -32.57 -8.78 -41.11
C LYS A 404 -32.23 -9.36 -42.49
N ALA A 405 -31.16 -10.14 -42.56
CA ALA A 405 -30.99 -11.23 -43.52
C ALA A 405 -30.69 -12.54 -42.76
N ALA A 406 -31.40 -13.60 -43.15
CA ALA A 406 -31.47 -14.89 -42.47
C ALA A 406 -30.17 -15.73 -42.59
N PRO A 407 -29.84 -16.58 -41.60
CA PRO A 407 -28.75 -17.54 -41.73
C PRO A 407 -29.20 -18.80 -42.47
N ALA A 408 -28.35 -19.26 -43.40
CA ALA A 408 -28.52 -20.52 -44.13
C ALA A 408 -28.23 -21.73 -43.22
N ALA A 409 -29.11 -22.72 -43.29
CA ALA A 409 -29.02 -23.99 -42.60
C ALA A 409 -28.03 -24.94 -43.29
N LYS A 410 -27.17 -25.62 -42.50
CA LYS A 410 -26.66 -26.97 -42.83
C LYS A 410 -26.40 -27.82 -41.57
N THR A 411 -27.30 -28.80 -41.40
CA THR A 411 -27.11 -30.22 -41.03
C THR A 411 -26.32 -30.64 -39.79
N VAL A 412 -27.07 -31.16 -38.82
CA VAL A 412 -26.70 -32.04 -37.71
C VAL A 412 -26.69 -33.50 -38.19
N PRO A 413 -25.70 -34.35 -37.83
CA PRO A 413 -25.87 -35.80 -37.85
C PRO A 413 -26.37 -36.31 -36.49
N GLN A 414 -27.39 -37.17 -36.57
CA GLN A 414 -28.12 -37.76 -35.46
C GLN A 414 -27.30 -38.80 -34.66
N LYS A 415 -27.61 -38.84 -33.37
CA LYS A 415 -27.34 -39.90 -32.39
C LYS A 415 -27.87 -41.26 -32.88
N ARG A 416 -27.04 -42.31 -32.82
CA ARG A 416 -27.50 -43.71 -32.74
C ARG A 416 -27.25 -44.23 -31.32
N ALA A 417 -28.26 -44.87 -30.75
CA ALA A 417 -28.27 -45.42 -29.39
C ALA A 417 -27.94 -46.92 -29.37
N GLN A 418 -27.60 -47.39 -28.15
CA GLN A 418 -27.49 -48.78 -27.64
C GLN A 418 -26.21 -49.53 -28.03
N ALA A 419 -25.51 -50.23 -27.13
CA ALA A 419 -26.01 -51.09 -26.06
C ALA A 419 -25.13 -51.12 -24.79
N SER A 420 -25.77 -51.60 -23.72
CA SER A 420 -25.31 -51.91 -22.37
C SER A 420 -24.38 -53.13 -22.29
N THR A 421 -23.36 -53.05 -21.44
CA THR A 421 -22.84 -54.23 -20.71
C THR A 421 -22.31 -53.80 -19.35
N ALA A 422 -22.90 -54.36 -18.30
CA ALA A 422 -22.43 -54.30 -16.93
C ALA A 422 -21.42 -55.45 -16.69
N VAL A 423 -20.32 -55.21 -15.98
CA VAL A 423 -19.66 -56.23 -15.13
C VAL A 423 -19.00 -55.56 -13.93
N ASN A 424 -19.10 -56.27 -12.81
CA ASN A 424 -18.92 -55.94 -11.40
C ASN A 424 -17.55 -55.47 -10.92
N VAL A 425 -17.64 -54.71 -9.82
CA VAL A 425 -16.62 -54.53 -8.77
C VAL A 425 -16.35 -55.87 -8.08
N ALA A 426 -15.09 -56.21 -7.88
CA ALA A 426 -14.66 -57.14 -6.84
C ALA A 426 -13.58 -56.47 -5.99
N ALA A 427 -13.87 -56.37 -4.70
CA ALA A 427 -12.89 -56.17 -3.64
C ALA A 427 -12.30 -57.53 -3.25
N ALA A 428 -11.00 -57.61 -3.00
CA ALA A 428 -10.41 -58.47 -1.97
C ALA A 428 -8.89 -58.20 -1.82
N ASN A 429 -8.52 -57.98 -0.55
CA ASN A 429 -7.21 -58.05 0.11
C ASN A 429 -6.19 -56.94 -0.10
#